data_AF-A0A661Y9Y2-F1
#
_entry.id   AF-A0A661Y9Y2-F1
#
_cell.length_a   1.000
_cell.length_b   1.000
_cell.length_c   1.000
_cell.angle_alpha   90.00
_cell.angle_beta   90.00
_cell.angle_gamma   90.00
#
_symmetry.space_group_name_H-M   'P 1'
#
loop_
_entity.id
_entity.type
_entity.pdbx_description
1 polymer ?
#
loop_
_entity_poly.entity_id
_entity_poly.type
_entity_poly.pdbx_seq_one_letter_code
_entity_poly.pdbx_strand_id
1 'polypeptide(L)' 'EAKINTLQVMIMEVPCCGGLIQMAQMAVANATRKIPVKKTVVGIRGDIIAEEWI' A
#
# COMPACT_ATOMS: atom_id res chain seq x y z
N GLU A 1 -11.64 14.32 -13.06
CA GLU A 1 -10.27 13.89 -12.67
C GLU A 1 -10.26 13.53 -11.19
N ALA A 2 -9.66 12.41 -10.80
CA ALA A 2 -9.58 11.99 -9.40
C ALA A 2 -8.37 12.66 -8.72
N LYS A 3 -8.60 13.42 -7.64
CA LYS A 3 -7.58 14.20 -6.92
C LYS A 3 -6.95 13.41 -5.78
N ILE A 4 -6.54 12.16 -6.04
CA ILE A 4 -5.87 11.33 -5.05
C ILE A 4 -4.47 11.91 -4.79
N ASN A 5 -4.10 12.07 -3.52
CA ASN A 5 -2.79 12.58 -3.10
C ASN A 5 -1.84 11.46 -2.65
N THR A 6 -2.40 10.38 -2.12
CA THR A 6 -1.65 9.29 -1.47
C THR A 6 -2.42 8.00 -1.64
N LEU A 7 -1.72 6.88 -1.86
CA LEU A 7 -2.31 5.56 -1.86
C LEU A 7 -1.74 4.75 -0.71
N GLN A 8 -2.56 4.39 0.27
CA GLN A 8 -2.14 3.57 1.41
C GLN A 8 -2.69 2.16 1.28
N VAL A 9 -1.81 1.17 1.38
CA VAL A 9 -2.15 -0.25 1.34
C VAL A 9 -1.84 -0.85 2.70
N MET A 10 -2.86 -1.43 3.31
CA MET A 10 -2.75 -2.16 4.56
C MET A 10 -2.66 -3.66 4.25
N ILE A 11 -1.64 -4.31 4.77
CA ILE A 11 -1.45 -5.76 4.68
C ILE A 11 -1.27 -6.35 6.07
N MET A 12 -1.64 -7.62 6.24
CA MET A 12 -1.34 -8.35 7.46
C MET A 12 0.12 -8.86 7.44
N GLU A 13 0.70 -9.16 8.60
CA GLU A 13 2.04 -9.77 8.72
C GLU A 13 2.15 -11.16 8.07
N VAL A 14 1.02 -11.79 7.80
CA VAL A 14 0.94 -13.09 7.14
C VAL A 14 1.12 -12.97 5.62
N PRO A 15 1.73 -13.96 4.94
CA PRO A 15 2.21 -13.84 3.56
C PRO A 15 1.12 -13.87 2.47
N CYS A 16 -0.16 -13.68 2.78
CA CYS A 16 -1.25 -13.78 1.80
C CYS A 16 -1.54 -12.47 1.03
N CYS A 17 -1.08 -11.32 1.53
CA CYS A 17 -1.46 -10.00 1.00
C CYS A 17 -0.39 -9.32 0.14
N GLY A 18 0.76 -9.97 -0.11
CA GLY A 18 1.88 -9.36 -0.84
C GLY A 18 1.49 -8.82 -2.23
N GLY A 19 0.64 -9.55 -2.96
CA GLY A 19 0.16 -9.13 -4.29
C GLY A 19 -0.60 -7.80 -4.31
N LEU A 20 -1.22 -7.38 -3.18
CA LEU A 20 -1.91 -6.09 -3.09
C LEU A 20 -0.93 -4.92 -3.26
N ILE A 21 0.30 -5.07 -2.74
CA ILE A 21 1.34 -4.05 -2.85
C ILE A 21 1.81 -3.91 -4.30
N GLN A 22 2.09 -5.03 -4.97
CA GLN A 22 2.42 -5.01 -6.39
C GLN A 22 1.31 -4.38 -7.24
N MET A 23 0.04 -4.71 -6.97
CA MET A 23 -1.08 -4.11 -7.70
C MET A 23 -1.16 -2.59 -7.50
N ALA A 24 -0.96 -2.12 -6.27
CA ALA A 24 -0.95 -0.68 -5.98
C ALA A 24 0.21 0.04 -6.70
N GLN A 25 1.41 -0.53 -6.69
CA GLN A 25 2.57 0.01 -7.41
C GLN A 25 2.32 0.03 -8.92
N MET A 26 1.76 -1.04 -9.50
CA MET A 26 1.37 -1.08 -10.91
C MET A 26 0.31 -0.03 -11.24
N ALA A 27 -0.69 0.18 -10.38
CA ALA A 27 -1.72 1.19 -10.58
C ALA A 27 -1.10 2.61 -10.62
N VAL A 28 -0.21 2.93 -9.69
CA VAL A 28 0.52 4.22 -9.68
C VAL A 28 1.44 4.35 -10.90
N ALA A 29 2.09 3.27 -11.33
CA ALA A 29 2.92 3.27 -12.54
C ALA A 29 2.11 3.55 -13.82
N ASN A 30 0.86 3.10 -13.91
CA ASN A 30 -0.03 3.34 -15.04
C ASN A 30 -0.84 4.65 -14.93
N ALA A 31 -0.96 5.22 -13.74
CA ALA A 31 -1.69 6.47 -13.53
C ALA A 31 -0.96 7.69 -14.10
N THR A 32 -1.71 8.65 -14.65
CA THR A 32 -1.19 9.95 -15.11
C THR A 32 -0.58 10.75 -13.97
N ARG A 33 -1.23 10.74 -12.80
CA ARG A 33 -0.73 11.38 -11.59
C ARG A 33 0.11 10.39 -10.78
N LYS A 34 1.39 10.71 -10.57
CA LYS A 34 2.25 9.95 -9.66
C LYS A 34 1.99 10.41 -8.22
N ILE A 35 1.69 9.44 -7.37
CA ILE A 35 1.43 9.65 -5.94
C ILE A 35 2.27 8.65 -5.15
N PRO A 36 2.73 9.02 -3.95
CA PRO A 36 3.46 8.11 -3.08
C PRO A 36 2.55 6.95 -2.63
N VAL A 37 3.14 5.76 -2.52
CA VAL A 37 2.49 4.59 -1.95
C VAL A 37 3.00 4.36 -0.54
N LYS A 38 2.08 4.16 0.40
CA LYS A 38 2.39 3.87 1.80
C LYS A 38 1.96 2.45 2.13
N LYS A 39 2.87 1.64 2.63
CA LYS A 39 2.60 0.28 3.12
C LYS A 39 2.48 0.31 4.64
N THR A 40 1.38 -0.21 5.15
CA THR A 40 1.21 -0.46 6.59
C THR A 40 1.07 -1.95 6.80
N VAL A 41 1.89 -2.53 7.68
CA VAL A 41 1.81 -3.93 8.05
C VAL A 41 1.19 -4.04 9.43
N VAL A 42 0.15 -4.86 9.53
CA VAL A 42 -0.63 -5.08 10.75
C VAL A 42 -0.37 -6.51 11.26
N GLY A 43 0.00 -6.63 12.52
CA GLY A 43 0.18 -7.91 13.19
C GLY A 43 -1.14 -8.65 13.38
N ILE A 44 -1.09 -9.95 13.65
CA ILE A 44 -2.30 -10.76 13.91
C ILE A 44 -3.10 -10.29 15.14
N ARG A 45 -2.48 -9.48 16.02
CA ARG A 45 -3.15 -8.89 17.19
C ARG A 45 -3.76 -7.52 16.88
N GLY A 46 -3.66 -7.04 15.65
CA GLY A 46 -4.18 -5.74 15.21
C GLY A 46 -3.25 -4.57 15.50
N ASP A 47 -2.05 -4.82 16.01
CA ASP A 47 -1.00 -3.82 16.20
C ASP A 47 -0.33 -3.46 14.87
N ILE A 48 0.12 -2.21 14.74
CA ILE A 48 0.91 -1.79 13.57
C ILE A 48 2.35 -2.19 13.82
N ILE A 49 2.86 -3.12 13.01
CA ILE A 49 4.24 -3.63 13.15
C ILE A 49 5.23 -2.89 12.26
N ALA A 50 4.76 -2.31 11.14
CA ALA A 50 5.61 -1.53 10.25
C ALA A 50 4.79 -0.52 9.44
N GLU A 51 5.42 0.60 9.12
CA GLU A 51 4.87 1.60 8.23
C GLU A 51 5.99 2.23 7.39
N GLU A 52 5.89 2.12 6.07
CA GLU A 52 6.93 2.56 5.15
C GLU A 52 6.37 3.16 3.85
N TRP A 53 7.16 4.04 3.24
CA TRP A 53 6.88 4.61 1.92
C TRP A 53 7.66 3.84 0.87
N ILE A 54 6.99 3.45 -0.21
CA ILE A 54 7.53 2.60 -1.29
C ILE A 54 7.21 3.14 -2.68
#